data_AF-A0A699VG02-F1
#
_entry.id   AF-A0A699VG02-F1
#
_cell.length_a   1.000
_cell.length_b   1.000
_cell.length_c   1.000
_cell.angle_alpha   90.00
_cell.angle_beta   90.00
_cell.angle_gamma   90.00
#
_symmetry.space_group_name_H-M   'P 1'
#
loop_
_entity.id
_entity.type
_entity.pdbx_description
1 polymer ?
#
loop_
_entity_poly.entity_id
_entity_poly.type
_entity_poly.pdbx_seq_one_letter_code
_entity_poly.pdbx_strand_id
1 'polypeptide(L)'
;LMPTILLEKVQAGTTLTEAEQATFERGKQRLDALCAHAHQYGVRLFVDAEESWFQHTIDNLAEDMMRRYNQERAIVWNTYQLYRHDRLEALQGAHDRAEQAGYYLGVKLVRGAYMEKEARTAKQRGYQNPINPSKQHTDDLYNESLRYC
;
A
#
# COMPACT_ATOMS: atom_id res chain seq x y z
N LEU A 1 -6.74 -12.41 -8.79
CA LEU A 1 -6.44 -11.03 -8.37
C LEU A 1 -7.74 -10.25 -8.23
N MET A 2 -7.80 -9.23 -7.36
CA MET A 2 -8.97 -8.35 -7.25
C MET A 2 -9.01 -7.39 -8.45
N PRO A 3 -10.17 -7.13 -9.08
CA PRO A 3 -10.25 -6.15 -10.16
C PRO A 3 -9.87 -4.75 -9.68
N THR A 4 -9.07 -4.01 -10.44
CA THR A 4 -8.62 -2.65 -10.06
C THR A 4 -9.78 -1.68 -9.87
N ILE A 5 -10.81 -1.77 -10.72
CA ILE A 5 -12.05 -0.98 -10.60
C ILE A 5 -12.73 -1.21 -9.25
N LEU A 6 -12.68 -2.44 -8.73
CA LEU A 6 -13.24 -2.77 -7.42
C LEU A 6 -12.44 -2.12 -6.30
N LEU A 7 -11.10 -2.13 -6.39
CA LEU A 7 -10.22 -1.47 -5.42
C LEU A 7 -10.40 0.06 -5.42
N GLU A 8 -10.60 0.65 -6.60
CA GLU A 8 -10.89 2.08 -6.77
C GLU A 8 -12.24 2.45 -6.14
N LYS A 9 -13.29 1.63 -6.35
CA LYS A 9 -14.60 1.84 -5.68
C LYS A 9 -14.49 1.79 -4.16
N VAL A 10 -13.72 0.83 -3.62
CA VAL A 10 -13.48 0.72 -2.17
C VAL A 10 -12.77 1.97 -1.65
N GLN A 11 -11.71 2.44 -2.33
CA GLN A 11 -11.01 3.66 -1.93
C GLN A 11 -11.89 4.90 -2.02
N ALA A 12 -12.77 4.97 -3.03
CA ALA A 12 -13.72 6.07 -3.21
C ALA A 12 -14.90 6.03 -2.22
N GLY A 13 -14.99 5.01 -1.35
CA GLY A 13 -16.13 4.84 -0.43
C GLY A 13 -17.45 4.57 -1.14
N THR A 14 -17.40 4.06 -2.38
CA THR A 14 -18.61 3.73 -3.15
C THR A 14 -19.24 2.44 -2.61
N THR A 15 -20.55 2.45 -2.42
CA THR A 15 -21.30 1.24 -2.06
C THR A 15 -21.12 0.16 -3.12
N LEU A 16 -20.59 -0.99 -2.68
CA LEU A 16 -20.42 -2.15 -3.55
C LEU A 16 -21.76 -2.89 -3.72
N THR A 17 -22.00 -3.42 -4.92
CA THR A 17 -23.06 -4.41 -5.13
C THR A 17 -22.74 -5.70 -4.36
N GLU A 18 -23.74 -6.56 -4.13
CA GLU A 18 -23.52 -7.85 -3.45
C GLU A 18 -22.47 -8.70 -4.17
N ALA A 19 -22.47 -8.71 -5.51
CA ALA A 19 -21.50 -9.44 -6.31
C ALA A 19 -20.07 -8.86 -6.17
N GLU A 20 -19.95 -7.54 -6.10
CA GLU A 20 -18.68 -6.84 -5.88
C GLU A 20 -18.15 -7.08 -4.47
N GLN A 21 -19.01 -6.98 -3.46
CA GLN A 21 -18.66 -7.30 -2.06
C GLN A 21 -18.17 -8.74 -1.95
N ALA A 22 -18.91 -9.70 -2.53
CA ALA A 22 -18.49 -11.10 -2.52
C ALA A 22 -17.15 -11.30 -3.25
N THR A 23 -16.89 -10.55 -4.32
CA THR A 23 -15.61 -10.59 -5.05
C THR A 23 -14.46 -10.02 -4.22
N PHE A 24 -14.72 -8.93 -3.48
CA PHE A 24 -13.76 -8.30 -2.59
C PHE A 24 -13.40 -9.23 -1.43
N GLU A 25 -14.40 -9.84 -0.79
CA GLU A 25 -14.18 -10.81 0.30
C GLU A 25 -13.41 -12.05 -0.16
N ARG A 26 -13.70 -12.60 -1.34
CA ARG A 26 -12.86 -13.67 -1.93
C ARG A 26 -11.43 -13.21 -2.21
N GLY A 27 -11.22 -11.93 -2.49
CA GLY A 27 -9.90 -11.32 -2.60
C GLY A 27 -9.15 -11.34 -1.26
N LYS A 28 -9.79 -10.82 -0.22
CA LYS A 28 -9.27 -10.80 1.16
C LYS A 28 -8.93 -12.19 1.68
N GLN A 29 -9.82 -13.17 1.49
CA GLN A 29 -9.59 -14.56 1.90
C GLN A 29 -8.37 -15.18 1.22
N ARG A 30 -8.12 -14.87 -0.06
CA ARG A 30 -6.92 -15.34 -0.76
C ARG A 30 -5.65 -14.68 -0.23
N LEU A 31 -5.68 -13.37 0.02
CA LEU A 31 -4.56 -12.65 0.62
C LEU A 31 -4.24 -13.22 2.01
N ASP A 32 -5.26 -13.47 2.83
CA ASP A 32 -5.16 -14.07 4.15
C ASP A 32 -4.52 -15.46 4.10
N ALA A 33 -5.00 -16.33 3.20
CA ALA A 33 -4.44 -17.66 3.01
C ALA A 33 -2.95 -17.63 2.61
N LEU A 34 -2.54 -16.69 1.75
CA LEU A 34 -1.15 -16.50 1.37
C LEU A 34 -0.30 -16.01 2.55
N CYS A 35 -0.79 -15.03 3.31
CA CYS A 35 -0.07 -14.51 4.48
C CYS A 35 0.04 -15.55 5.60
N ALA A 36 -1.00 -16.36 5.81
CA ALA A 36 -0.99 -17.49 6.75
C ALA A 36 0.09 -18.51 6.38
N HIS A 37 0.20 -18.87 5.09
CA HIS A 37 1.25 -19.77 4.62
C HIS A 37 2.63 -19.13 4.78
N ALA A 38 2.79 -17.86 4.40
CA ALA A 38 4.06 -17.14 4.56
C ALA A 38 4.52 -17.12 6.02
N HIS A 39 3.60 -16.85 6.95
CA HIS A 39 3.84 -16.89 8.38
C HIS A 39 4.24 -18.28 8.87
N GLN A 40 3.50 -19.32 8.48
CA GLN A 40 3.77 -20.72 8.86
C GLN A 40 5.19 -21.17 8.47
N TYR A 41 5.63 -20.80 7.26
CA TYR A 41 6.96 -21.19 6.75
C TYR A 41 8.05 -20.16 7.03
N GLY A 42 7.72 -19.04 7.69
CA GLY A 42 8.67 -18.00 8.02
C GLY A 42 9.28 -17.28 6.82
N VAL A 43 8.57 -17.23 5.70
CA VAL A 43 8.99 -16.51 4.48
C VAL A 43 8.34 -15.15 4.42
N ARG A 44 9.02 -14.18 3.81
CA ARG A 44 8.50 -12.81 3.67
C ARG A 44 7.58 -12.70 2.46
N LEU A 45 6.43 -12.07 2.65
CA LEU A 45 5.49 -11.73 1.59
C LEU A 45 5.52 -10.22 1.36
N PHE A 46 5.82 -9.81 0.13
CA PHE A 46 5.83 -8.40 -0.28
C PHE A 46 4.56 -8.08 -1.05
N VAL A 47 3.79 -7.12 -0.54
CA VAL A 47 2.65 -6.53 -1.24
C VAL A 47 3.18 -5.38 -2.09
N ASP A 48 3.03 -5.50 -3.40
CA ASP A 48 3.46 -4.46 -4.32
C ASP A 48 2.50 -3.27 -4.30
N ALA A 49 3.07 -2.09 -4.51
CA ALA A 49 2.32 -0.85 -4.67
C ALA A 49 2.01 -0.63 -6.16
N GLU A 50 0.82 -0.12 -6.41
CA GLU A 50 0.21 0.12 -7.71
C GLU A 50 -0.10 1.62 -7.87
N GLU A 51 -1.15 1.99 -8.59
CA GLU A 51 -1.50 3.38 -8.82
C GLU A 51 -2.30 4.03 -7.68
N SER A 52 -2.14 5.35 -7.54
CA SER A 52 -2.58 6.15 -6.40
C SER A 52 -4.08 6.11 -6.14
N TRP A 53 -4.91 5.94 -7.17
CA TRP A 53 -6.38 5.96 -7.05
C TRP A 53 -6.98 4.68 -6.43
N PHE A 54 -6.17 3.65 -6.17
CA PHE A 54 -6.58 2.50 -5.35
C PHE A 54 -5.50 2.00 -4.37
N GLN A 55 -4.38 2.71 -4.25
CA GLN A 55 -3.28 2.33 -3.36
C GLN A 55 -3.69 2.28 -1.87
N HIS A 56 -4.60 3.13 -1.40
CA HIS A 56 -5.05 3.11 -0.01
C HIS A 56 -5.79 1.81 0.32
N THR A 57 -6.53 1.26 -0.63
CA THR A 57 -7.16 -0.06 -0.46
C THR A 57 -6.09 -1.14 -0.29
N ILE A 58 -5.00 -1.09 -1.06
CA ILE A 58 -3.88 -2.03 -0.93
C ILE A 58 -3.15 -1.85 0.41
N ASP A 59 -2.86 -0.61 0.79
CA ASP A 59 -2.20 -0.26 2.05
C ASP A 59 -3.00 -0.81 3.25
N ASN A 60 -4.32 -0.58 3.28
CA ASN A 60 -5.20 -1.07 4.33
C ASN A 60 -5.23 -2.61 4.40
N LEU A 61 -5.29 -3.28 3.24
CA LEU A 61 -5.25 -4.74 3.18
C LEU A 61 -3.91 -5.29 3.70
N ALA A 62 -2.79 -4.65 3.34
CA ALA A 62 -1.48 -5.05 3.83
C ALA A 62 -1.36 -4.84 5.35
N GLU A 63 -1.80 -3.69 5.87
CA GLU A 63 -1.81 -3.39 7.30
C GLU A 63 -2.71 -4.33 8.11
N ASP A 64 -3.88 -4.71 7.58
CA ASP A 64 -4.75 -5.73 8.18
C ASP A 64 -4.02 -7.07 8.32
N MET A 65 -3.23 -7.45 7.31
CA MET A 65 -2.43 -8.69 7.35
C MET A 65 -1.22 -8.56 8.28
N MET A 66 -0.58 -7.40 8.36
CA MET A 66 0.50 -7.16 9.34
C MET A 66 -0.02 -7.26 10.77
N ARG A 67 -1.17 -6.64 11.06
CA ARG A 67 -1.86 -6.78 12.36
C ARG A 67 -2.11 -8.24 12.74
N ARG A 68 -2.33 -9.12 11.77
CA ARG A 68 -2.56 -10.55 12.01
C ARG A 68 -1.27 -11.36 12.13
N TYR A 69 -0.31 -11.13 11.25
CA TYR A 69 0.82 -12.05 11.02
C TYR A 69 2.19 -11.48 11.41
N ASN A 70 2.31 -10.19 11.70
CA ASN A 70 3.57 -9.57 12.11
C ASN A 70 3.64 -9.42 13.64
N GLN A 71 3.36 -10.48 14.39
CA GLN A 71 3.32 -10.42 15.86
C GLN A 71 4.70 -10.56 16.51
N GLU A 72 5.57 -11.39 15.93
CA GLU A 72 6.93 -11.64 16.47
C GLU A 72 8.03 -11.05 15.58
N ARG A 73 7.75 -10.89 14.29
CA ARG A 73 8.64 -10.34 13.27
C ARG A 73 7.86 -9.90 12.05
N ALA A 74 8.44 -9.07 11.20
CA ALA A 74 7.83 -8.68 9.93
C ALA A 74 7.81 -9.84 8.91
N ILE A 75 6.63 -10.41 8.65
CA ILE A 75 6.35 -11.41 7.61
C ILE A 75 5.74 -10.75 6.38
N VAL A 76 4.73 -9.90 6.58
CA VAL A 76 4.07 -9.13 5.53
C VAL A 76 4.73 -7.76 5.42
N TRP A 77 5.06 -7.36 4.20
CA TRP A 77 5.75 -6.11 3.89
C TRP A 77 4.92 -5.30 2.89
N ASN A 78 4.63 -4.04 3.17
CA ASN A 78 3.96 -3.13 2.25
C ASN A 78 4.97 -2.27 1.50
N THR A 79 4.67 -1.93 0.24
CA THR A 79 5.55 -1.14 -0.61
C THR A 79 5.18 0.34 -0.56
N TYR A 80 6.15 1.21 -0.33
CA TYR A 80 5.99 2.67 -0.35
C TYR A 80 6.73 3.21 -1.57
N GLN A 81 6.03 3.95 -2.43
CA GLN A 81 6.61 4.53 -3.65
C GLN A 81 6.95 6.02 -3.45
N LEU A 82 8.22 6.34 -3.23
CA LEU A 82 8.67 7.67 -2.84
C LEU A 82 8.77 8.69 -3.99
N TYR A 83 8.34 8.33 -5.21
CA TYR A 83 8.03 9.27 -6.28
C TYR A 83 6.82 10.13 -5.95
N ARG A 84 5.98 9.71 -5.01
CA ARG A 84 4.81 10.44 -4.53
C ARG A 84 5.18 11.24 -3.27
N HIS A 85 4.76 12.50 -3.22
CA HIS A 85 5.16 13.42 -2.17
C HIS A 85 4.56 13.10 -0.79
N ASP A 86 3.49 12.32 -0.73
CA ASP A 86 2.75 11.98 0.51
C ASP A 86 3.27 10.72 1.23
N ARG A 87 4.25 10.01 0.65
CA ARG A 87 4.55 8.64 1.11
C ARG A 87 5.40 8.54 2.36
N LEU A 88 6.15 9.57 2.74
CA LEU A 88 6.82 9.61 4.03
C LEU A 88 5.80 9.80 5.17
N GLU A 89 4.84 10.71 5.00
CA GLU A 89 3.75 10.91 5.96
C GLU A 89 2.92 9.64 6.12
N ALA A 90 2.58 8.96 5.01
CA ALA A 90 1.89 7.68 5.06
C ALA A 90 2.67 6.60 5.82
N LEU A 91 4.00 6.55 5.65
CA LEU A 91 4.90 5.63 6.37
C LEU A 91 4.91 5.93 7.87
N GLN A 92 5.04 7.19 8.26
CA GLN A 92 4.99 7.63 9.66
C GLN A 92 3.66 7.27 10.30
N GLY A 93 2.54 7.55 9.63
CA GLY A 93 1.22 7.16 10.14
C GLY A 93 1.04 5.65 10.28
N ALA A 94 1.62 4.85 9.37
CA ALA A 94 1.60 3.39 9.49
C ALA A 94 2.46 2.91 10.67
N HIS A 95 3.59 3.56 10.93
CA HIS A 95 4.44 3.29 12.09
C HIS A 95 3.68 3.56 13.40
N ASP A 96 3.04 4.71 13.52
CA ASP A 96 2.26 5.07 14.72
C ASP A 96 1.12 4.06 14.97
N ARG A 97 0.40 3.64 13.91
CA ARG A 97 -0.63 2.60 14.01
C ARG A 97 -0.05 1.26 14.43
N ALA A 98 1.15 0.93 13.98
CA ALA A 98 1.84 -0.31 14.33
C ALA A 98 2.28 -0.35 15.78
N GLU A 99 2.84 0.74 16.28
CA GLU A 99 3.20 0.88 17.70
C GLU A 99 1.96 0.80 18.60
N GLN A 100 0.88 1.50 18.24
CA GLN A 100 -0.37 1.49 19.02
C GLN A 100 -1.04 0.12 19.07
N ALA A 101 -1.01 -0.63 17.96
CA ALA A 101 -1.66 -1.93 17.85
C ALA A 101 -0.73 -3.12 18.20
N GLY A 102 0.56 -2.88 18.46
CA GLY A 102 1.50 -3.90 18.91
C GLY A 102 1.91 -4.92 17.84
N TYR A 103 2.16 -4.49 16.60
CA TYR A 103 2.68 -5.37 15.53
C TYR A 103 3.93 -4.78 14.86
N TYR A 104 4.75 -5.64 14.25
CA TYR A 104 5.94 -5.23 13.52
C TYR A 104 5.56 -4.68 12.14
N LEU A 105 5.88 -3.42 11.88
CA LEU A 105 5.67 -2.81 10.57
C LEU A 105 6.69 -3.34 9.53
N GLY A 106 6.20 -3.90 8.41
CA GLY A 106 7.05 -4.32 7.30
C GLY A 106 7.02 -3.31 6.15
N VAL A 107 8.16 -2.70 5.82
CA VAL A 107 8.25 -1.58 4.85
C VAL A 107 9.25 -1.87 3.74
N LYS A 108 8.79 -1.87 2.49
CA LYS A 108 9.61 -1.94 1.27
C LYS A 108 9.62 -0.56 0.62
N LEU A 109 10.73 0.16 0.73
CA LEU A 109 10.90 1.46 0.07
C LEU A 109 11.30 1.27 -1.39
N VAL A 110 10.57 1.90 -2.31
CA VAL A 110 10.94 2.01 -3.73
C VAL A 110 10.77 3.45 -4.20
N ARG A 111 11.44 3.82 -5.31
CA ARG A 111 11.15 5.11 -5.94
C ARG A 111 9.75 5.10 -6.56
N GLY A 112 9.45 4.16 -7.44
CA GLY A 112 8.12 4.00 -8.05
C GLY A 112 8.21 3.66 -9.54
N ALA A 113 7.11 3.21 -10.13
CA ALA A 113 7.07 2.71 -11.51
C ALA A 113 6.05 3.42 -12.42
N TYR A 114 5.19 4.29 -11.87
CA TYR A 114 3.99 4.78 -12.57
C TYR A 114 3.97 6.30 -12.82
N MET A 115 5.11 6.99 -12.70
CA MET A 115 5.23 8.46 -12.85
C MET A 115 4.41 9.03 -14.01
N GLU A 116 4.64 8.56 -15.24
CA GLU A 116 3.96 9.14 -16.39
C GLU A 116 2.45 8.87 -16.40
N LYS A 117 2.04 7.70 -15.90
CA LYS A 117 0.63 7.31 -15.83
C LYS A 117 -0.09 8.19 -14.81
N GLU A 118 0.48 8.39 -13.64
CA GLU A 118 -0.03 9.29 -12.61
C GLU A 118 -0.20 10.72 -13.14
N ALA A 119 0.82 11.27 -13.79
CA ALA A 119 0.76 12.63 -14.34
C ALA A 119 -0.32 12.79 -15.41
N ARG A 120 -0.46 11.79 -16.31
CA ARG A 120 -1.52 11.78 -17.33
C ARG A 120 -2.90 11.70 -16.69
N THR A 121 -3.10 10.80 -15.71
CA THR A 121 -4.39 10.62 -15.03
C THR A 121 -4.78 11.87 -14.24
N ALA A 122 -3.85 12.49 -13.51
CA ALA A 122 -4.06 13.73 -12.78
C ALA A 122 -4.54 14.86 -13.71
N LYS A 123 -3.87 15.03 -14.85
CA LYS A 123 -4.28 16.00 -15.88
C LYS A 123 -5.67 15.70 -16.46
N GLN A 124 -5.97 14.43 -16.74
CA GLN A 124 -7.26 14.02 -17.32
C GLN A 124 -8.44 14.17 -16.35
N ARG A 125 -8.22 13.86 -15.07
CA ARG A 125 -9.25 13.90 -14.02
C ARG A 125 -9.29 15.24 -13.27
N GLY A 126 -8.37 16.16 -13.55
CA GLY A 126 -8.37 17.52 -13.01
C GLY A 126 -7.93 17.63 -11.54
N TYR A 127 -7.15 16.67 -11.03
CA TYR A 127 -6.59 16.72 -9.68
C TYR A 127 -5.09 17.01 -9.70
N GLN A 128 -4.54 17.39 -8.54
CA GLN A 128 -3.12 17.69 -8.39
C GLN A 128 -2.25 16.46 -8.68
N ASN A 129 -1.19 16.65 -9.47
CA ASN A 129 -0.23 15.57 -9.74
C ASN A 129 0.40 15.08 -8.41
N PRO A 130 0.25 13.80 -8.03
CA PRO A 130 0.73 13.31 -6.73
C PRO A 130 2.24 13.06 -6.70
N ILE A 131 2.91 13.20 -7.84
CA ILE A 131 4.34 12.92 -8.00
C ILE A 131 5.15 14.14 -7.57
N ASN A 132 6.32 13.88 -6.99
CA ASN A 132 7.33 14.89 -6.71
C ASN A 132 7.69 15.75 -7.94
N PRO A 133 8.05 17.03 -7.74
CA PRO A 133 8.30 17.96 -8.84
C PRO A 133 9.56 17.65 -9.65
N SER A 134 10.50 16.86 -9.12
CA SER A 134 11.67 16.40 -9.87
C SER A 134 12.21 15.06 -9.35
N LYS A 135 13.06 14.41 -10.15
CA LYS A 135 13.81 13.22 -9.73
C LYS A 135 14.58 13.45 -8.42
N GLN A 136 15.20 14.63 -8.26
CA GLN A 136 15.97 14.95 -7.06
C GLN A 136 15.08 14.92 -5.81
N HIS A 137 13.88 15.49 -5.87
CA HIS A 137 12.93 15.44 -4.75
C HIS A 137 12.51 14.00 -4.42
N THR A 138 12.35 13.12 -5.42
CA THR A 138 12.11 11.69 -5.20
C THR A 138 13.28 11.00 -4.51
N ASP A 139 14.51 11.32 -4.89
CA ASP A 139 15.70 10.77 -4.23
C ASP A 139 15.86 11.30 -2.80
N ASP A 140 15.59 12.58 -2.58
CA ASP A 140 15.66 13.21 -1.26
C ASP A 140 14.63 12.59 -0.31
N LEU A 141 13.38 12.41 -0.78
CA LEU A 141 12.32 11.77 -0.01
C LEU A 141 12.60 10.28 0.25
N TYR A 142 13.20 9.58 -0.72
CA TYR A 142 13.66 8.20 -0.53
C TYR A 142 14.74 8.13 0.56
N ASN A 143 15.73 9.02 0.51
CA ASN A 143 16.81 9.07 1.49
C ASN A 143 16.31 9.48 2.88
N GLU A 144 15.34 10.38 2.96
CA GLU A 144 14.69 10.77 4.21
C GLU A 144 13.91 9.61 4.81
N SER A 145 13.11 8.91 4.00
CA SER A 145 12.38 7.72 4.43
C SER A 145 13.32 6.61 4.91
N LEU A 146 14.47 6.44 4.24
CA LEU A 146 15.49 5.48 4.65
C LEU A 146 16.17 5.85 5.98
N ARG A 147 16.35 7.14 6.27
CA ARG A 147 16.87 7.61 7.58
C ARG A 147 15.86 7.46 8.70
N TYR A 148 14.57 7.49 8.38
CA TYR A 148 13.48 7.32 9.34
C TYR A 148 13.34 5.85 9.79
N CYS A 149 13.53 4.90 8.88
CA CYS A 149 13.51 3.45 9.17
C CYS A 149 14.75 2.97 9.94
#